data_AF-A0A644Y2Z6-F1
#
_entry.id   AF-A0A644Y2Z6-F1
#
_cell.length_a   1.000
_cell.length_b   1.000
_cell.length_c   1.000
_cell.angle_alpha   90.00
_cell.angle_beta   90.00
_cell.angle_gamma   90.00
#
_symmetry.space_group_name_H-M   'P 1'
#
loop_
_entity.id
_entity.type
_entity.pdbx_description
1 polymer ?
#
loop_
_entity_poly.entity_id
_entity_poly.type
_entity_poly.pdbx_seq_one_letter_code
_entity_poly.pdbx_strand_id
1 'polypeptide(L)'
;MGSGDYWSRVNRSTFFGGLMRRASEASYQETLRETGSRASDMVEEIHEDLQEHKKQLASIDSGGRNALAKQVQGLYDVCRMAGTSCTHSGECITMLNLTGLFSNPFSDERAIETAIRKLKNNPDFFASECIDLIEKAADWGIAFAAGSSEKKRSFLEDIAQGKGKDFFQDVLDEYESGSENADTRGRCNYPIGSSEYLTHMERAVFHQELSAMSSARWGSPDYDGLLKDALESIARQLERDLERGERENNYITDETAEILKAAVRDLERCGISIGSASDKIEKN
;
A
#
# COMPACT_ATOMS: atom_id res chain seq x y z
N MET A 1 32.87 -13.55 19.51
CA MET A 1 32.21 -12.84 18.38
C MET A 1 31.82 -13.87 17.33
N GLY A 2 30.91 -13.59 16.38
CA GLY A 2 30.58 -14.48 15.24
C GLY A 2 29.96 -15.86 15.55
N SER A 3 29.70 -16.19 16.82
CA SER A 3 28.97 -17.39 17.24
C SER A 3 27.46 -17.26 17.04
N GLY A 4 26.72 -18.38 17.09
CA GLY A 4 25.26 -18.36 16.99
C GLY A 4 24.57 -17.51 18.07
N ASP A 5 25.09 -17.52 19.31
CA ASP A 5 24.57 -16.67 20.40
C ASP A 5 24.80 -15.19 20.14
N TYR A 6 25.93 -14.83 19.52
CA TYR A 6 26.22 -13.47 19.12
C TYR A 6 25.20 -13.00 18.06
N TRP A 7 25.00 -13.78 17.00
CA TRP A 7 24.04 -13.45 15.95
C TRP A 7 22.60 -13.38 16.48
N SER A 8 22.22 -14.33 17.34
CA SER A 8 20.89 -14.35 17.98
C SER A 8 20.64 -13.05 18.74
N ARG A 9 21.63 -12.56 19.49
CA ARG A 9 21.52 -11.28 20.21
C ARG A 9 21.41 -10.08 19.28
N VAL A 10 22.27 -9.99 18.27
CA VAL A 10 22.29 -8.87 17.32
C VAL A 10 20.98 -8.83 16.53
N ASN A 11 20.60 -9.95 15.92
CA ASN A 11 19.45 -10.00 15.02
C ASN A 11 18.13 -9.78 15.78
N ARG A 12 17.91 -10.45 16.92
CA ARG A 12 16.64 -10.33 17.69
C ARG A 12 16.39 -8.92 18.24
N SER A 13 17.40 -8.07 18.29
CA SER A 13 17.26 -6.68 18.71
C SER A 13 16.73 -5.76 17.60
N THR A 14 16.53 -6.28 16.38
CA THR A 14 16.14 -5.50 15.21
C THR A 14 14.86 -6.02 14.58
N PHE A 15 14.16 -5.15 13.86
CA PHE A 15 12.98 -5.51 13.08
C PHE A 15 13.30 -6.62 12.06
N PHE A 16 14.46 -6.53 11.39
CA PHE A 16 14.87 -7.50 10.39
C PHE A 16 15.04 -8.92 10.97
N GLY A 17 15.52 -9.04 12.21
CA GLY A 17 15.66 -10.34 12.87
C GLY A 17 14.33 -11.07 13.12
N GLY A 18 13.21 -10.35 13.18
CA GLY A 18 11.87 -10.95 13.26
C GLY A 18 11.43 -11.62 11.94
N LEU A 19 12.04 -11.25 10.82
CA LEU A 19 11.78 -11.84 9.50
C LEU A 19 12.63 -13.10 9.24
N MET A 20 13.73 -13.26 9.97
CA MET A 20 14.69 -14.33 9.74
C MET A 20 14.15 -15.68 10.22
N ARG A 21 14.31 -16.72 9.41
CA ARG A 21 14.04 -18.11 9.84
C ARG A 21 14.91 -18.52 11.01
N ARG A 22 16.16 -18.07 11.02
CA ARG A 22 17.17 -18.37 12.04
C ARG A 22 17.92 -17.11 12.43
N ALA A 23 17.53 -16.53 13.57
CA ALA A 23 18.22 -15.36 14.11
C ALA A 23 19.67 -15.63 14.55
N SER A 24 20.08 -16.90 14.70
CA SER A 24 21.45 -17.29 15.04
C SER A 24 22.43 -17.30 13.87
N GLU A 25 22.00 -16.93 12.67
CA GLU A 25 22.80 -16.95 11.44
C GLU A 25 22.85 -15.54 10.82
N ALA A 26 23.67 -15.35 9.78
CA ALA A 26 23.83 -14.09 9.06
C ALA A 26 23.26 -14.17 7.63
N SER A 27 22.05 -14.74 7.50
CA SER A 27 21.36 -15.01 6.22
C SER A 27 20.44 -13.84 5.83
N TYR A 28 21.00 -12.64 5.75
CA TYR A 28 20.28 -11.39 5.50
C TYR A 28 19.73 -11.31 4.08
N GLN A 29 20.52 -11.68 3.08
CA GLN A 29 20.12 -11.65 1.67
C GLN A 29 18.99 -12.63 1.37
N GLU A 30 19.08 -13.85 1.92
CA GLU A 30 18.02 -14.85 1.80
C GLU A 30 16.72 -14.32 2.42
N THR A 31 16.80 -13.79 3.65
CA THR A 31 15.64 -13.21 4.34
C THR A 31 15.02 -12.04 3.56
N LEU A 32 15.85 -11.17 2.97
CA LEU A 32 15.37 -10.05 2.15
C LEU A 32 14.67 -10.56 0.88
N ARG A 33 15.23 -11.57 0.20
CA ARG A 33 14.60 -12.20 -0.97
C ARG A 33 13.28 -12.87 -0.64
N GLU A 34 13.20 -13.59 0.48
CA GLU A 34 11.95 -14.21 0.94
C GLU A 34 10.89 -13.16 1.25
N THR A 35 11.29 -12.05 1.87
CA THR A 35 10.39 -10.92 2.15
C THR A 35 9.90 -10.28 0.85
N GLY A 36 10.79 -10.09 -0.14
CA GLY A 36 10.44 -9.61 -1.48
C GLY A 36 9.51 -10.57 -2.24
N SER A 37 9.68 -11.88 -2.08
CA SER A 37 8.77 -12.87 -2.68
C SER A 37 7.37 -12.75 -2.07
N ARG A 38 7.27 -12.69 -0.74
CA ARG A 38 5.97 -12.48 -0.06
C ARG A 38 5.31 -11.17 -0.46
N ALA A 39 6.09 -10.10 -0.60
CA ALA A 39 5.59 -8.81 -1.07
C ALA A 39 5.05 -8.89 -2.50
N SER A 40 5.73 -9.64 -3.39
CA SER A 40 5.23 -9.89 -4.74
C SER A 40 3.94 -10.69 -4.72
N ASP A 41 3.90 -11.82 -4.00
CA ASP A 41 2.70 -12.67 -3.89
C ASP A 41 1.50 -11.88 -3.36
N MET A 42 1.75 -10.94 -2.43
CA MET A 42 0.72 -10.06 -1.90
C MET A 42 0.20 -9.05 -2.93
N VAL A 43 1.07 -8.51 -3.79
CA VAL A 43 0.64 -7.65 -4.90
C VAL A 43 -0.18 -8.42 -5.93
N GLU A 44 0.14 -9.70 -6.16
CA GLU A 44 -0.68 -10.58 -7.01
C GLU A 44 -2.06 -10.81 -6.39
N GLU A 45 -2.15 -11.06 -5.08
CA GLU A 45 -3.44 -11.19 -4.40
C GLU A 45 -4.27 -9.91 -4.49
N ILE A 46 -3.66 -8.73 -4.26
CA ILE A 46 -4.31 -7.43 -4.47
C ILE A 46 -4.80 -7.30 -5.92
N HIS A 47 -3.97 -7.65 -6.90
CA HIS A 47 -4.34 -7.52 -8.31
C HIS A 47 -5.56 -8.37 -8.63
N GLU A 48 -5.58 -9.61 -8.20
CA GLU A 48 -6.68 -10.52 -8.46
C GLU A 48 -7.98 -10.05 -7.77
N ASP A 49 -7.91 -9.57 -6.53
CA ASP A 49 -9.03 -8.94 -5.83
C ASP A 49 -9.56 -7.71 -6.60
N LEU A 50 -8.67 -6.85 -7.11
CA LEU A 50 -9.06 -5.66 -7.87
C LEU A 50 -9.66 -6.01 -9.25
N GLN A 51 -9.18 -7.07 -9.90
CA GLN A 51 -9.75 -7.56 -11.16
C GLN A 51 -11.15 -8.14 -10.95
N GLU A 52 -11.36 -8.89 -9.86
CA GLU A 52 -12.66 -9.46 -9.52
C GLU A 52 -13.70 -8.37 -9.25
N HIS A 53 -13.31 -7.31 -8.53
CA HIS A 53 -14.18 -6.19 -8.16
C HIS A 53 -14.04 -4.96 -9.07
N LYS A 54 -13.53 -5.14 -10.29
CA LYS A 54 -13.18 -4.05 -11.23
C LYS A 54 -14.31 -3.05 -11.48
N LYS A 55 -15.56 -3.51 -11.52
CA LYS A 55 -16.74 -2.67 -11.74
C LYS A 55 -17.19 -1.90 -10.50
N GLN A 56 -16.79 -2.37 -9.32
CA GLN A 56 -17.16 -1.81 -8.03
C GLN A 56 -16.00 -1.02 -7.40
N LEU A 57 -14.87 -0.83 -8.09
CA LEU A 57 -13.75 -0.05 -7.55
C LEU A 57 -14.16 1.39 -7.22
N ALA A 58 -15.08 1.98 -7.98
CA ALA A 58 -15.59 3.33 -7.73
C ALA A 58 -16.36 3.44 -6.40
N SER A 59 -17.00 2.36 -5.94
CA SER A 59 -17.74 2.34 -4.67
C SER A 59 -16.83 2.26 -3.43
N ILE A 60 -15.55 1.89 -3.61
CA ILE A 60 -14.57 1.92 -2.54
C ILE A 60 -14.21 3.37 -2.22
N ASP A 61 -14.26 3.71 -0.92
CA ASP A 61 -13.89 5.04 -0.44
C ASP A 61 -12.53 5.50 -0.98
N SER A 62 -12.47 6.76 -1.41
CA SER A 62 -11.26 7.35 -2.00
C SER A 62 -10.04 7.32 -1.06
N GLY A 63 -10.26 7.42 0.26
CA GLY A 63 -9.22 7.27 1.27
C GLY A 63 -8.69 5.83 1.32
N GLY A 64 -9.59 4.85 1.29
CA GLY A 64 -9.26 3.43 1.22
C GLY A 64 -8.48 3.07 -0.06
N ARG A 65 -8.93 3.55 -1.23
CA ARG A 65 -8.22 3.36 -2.51
C ARG A 65 -6.82 3.97 -2.49
N ASN A 66 -6.68 5.18 -1.97
CA ASN A 66 -5.38 5.86 -1.87
C ASN A 66 -4.43 5.13 -0.91
N ALA A 67 -4.92 4.72 0.25
CA ALA A 67 -4.14 3.95 1.22
C ALA A 67 -3.66 2.62 0.62
N LEU A 68 -4.54 1.91 -0.11
CA LEU A 68 -4.18 0.68 -0.80
C LEU A 68 -3.18 0.92 -1.93
N ALA A 69 -3.32 2.00 -2.71
CA ALA A 69 -2.37 2.33 -3.77
C ALA A 69 -0.95 2.60 -3.22
N LYS A 70 -0.88 3.31 -2.08
CA LYS A 70 0.36 3.54 -1.35
C LYS A 70 0.94 2.25 -0.79
N GLN A 71 0.11 1.34 -0.30
CA GLN A 71 0.56 0.02 0.14
C GLN A 71 1.17 -0.79 -1.01
N VAL A 72 0.51 -0.84 -2.17
CA VAL A 72 1.03 -1.50 -3.37
C VAL A 72 2.39 -0.92 -3.77
N GLN A 73 2.51 0.41 -3.74
CA GLN A 73 3.78 1.09 -4.01
C GLN A 73 4.87 0.68 -3.00
N GLY A 74 4.57 0.68 -1.70
CA GLY A 74 5.51 0.24 -0.68
C GLY A 74 5.94 -1.22 -0.84
N LEU A 75 5.02 -2.12 -1.21
CA LEU A 75 5.35 -3.52 -1.51
C LEU A 75 6.24 -3.65 -2.75
N TYR A 76 5.98 -2.85 -3.78
CA TYR A 76 6.85 -2.78 -4.95
C TYR A 76 8.27 -2.31 -4.59
N ASP A 77 8.40 -1.31 -3.72
CA ASP A 77 9.71 -0.81 -3.29
C ASP A 77 10.50 -1.88 -2.50
N VAL A 78 9.81 -2.71 -1.69
CA VAL A 78 10.41 -3.90 -1.06
C VAL A 78 10.89 -4.92 -2.11
N CYS A 79 10.07 -5.21 -3.12
CA CYS A 79 10.46 -6.12 -4.21
C CYS A 79 11.71 -5.59 -4.95
N ARG A 80 11.74 -4.29 -5.24
CA ARG A 80 12.88 -3.62 -5.88
C ARG A 80 14.14 -3.73 -5.02
N MET A 81 14.04 -3.50 -3.71
CA MET A 81 15.15 -3.65 -2.76
C MET A 81 15.66 -5.10 -2.72
N ALA A 82 14.75 -6.07 -2.75
CA ALA A 82 15.07 -7.50 -2.71
C ALA A 82 15.57 -8.07 -4.06
N GLY A 83 15.42 -7.30 -5.15
CA GLY A 83 15.68 -7.77 -6.50
C GLY A 83 14.68 -8.83 -6.99
N THR A 84 13.45 -8.83 -6.46
CA THR A 84 12.35 -9.69 -6.90
C THR A 84 11.45 -8.97 -7.92
N SER A 85 10.87 -9.72 -8.85
CA SER A 85 9.92 -9.18 -9.81
C SER A 85 8.59 -8.87 -9.13
N CYS A 86 7.95 -7.77 -9.51
CA CYS A 86 6.60 -7.41 -9.06
C CYS A 86 5.86 -6.76 -10.24
N THR A 87 5.16 -7.58 -11.03
CA THR A 87 4.68 -7.23 -12.37
C THR A 87 3.42 -6.39 -12.37
N HIS A 88 2.48 -6.68 -11.46
CA HIS A 88 1.16 -6.06 -11.49
C HIS A 88 1.01 -4.82 -10.60
N SER A 89 2.07 -4.38 -9.93
CA SER A 89 2.06 -3.19 -9.06
C SER A 89 1.56 -1.93 -9.78
N GLY A 90 2.07 -1.65 -10.99
CA GLY A 90 1.65 -0.52 -11.81
C GLY A 90 0.18 -0.61 -12.21
N GLU A 91 -0.28 -1.80 -12.58
CA GLU A 91 -1.69 -2.05 -12.95
C GLU A 91 -2.62 -1.82 -11.75
N CYS A 92 -2.28 -2.35 -10.58
CA CYS A 92 -3.02 -2.12 -9.34
C CYS A 92 -3.14 -0.62 -9.03
N ILE A 93 -2.03 0.12 -9.10
CA ILE A 93 -2.03 1.57 -8.88
C ILE A 93 -2.92 2.27 -9.92
N THR A 94 -2.86 1.88 -11.19
CA THR A 94 -3.74 2.47 -12.21
C THR A 94 -5.21 2.16 -11.97
N MET A 95 -5.55 0.94 -11.56
CA MET A 95 -6.93 0.54 -11.22
C MET A 95 -7.45 1.32 -10.00
N LEU A 96 -6.64 1.47 -8.95
CA LEU A 96 -7.02 2.20 -7.73
C LEU A 96 -7.16 3.71 -7.95
N ASN A 97 -6.30 4.27 -8.79
CA ASN A 97 -6.41 5.66 -9.26
C ASN A 97 -7.50 5.85 -10.31
N LEU A 98 -8.18 4.76 -10.70
CA LEU A 98 -9.16 4.70 -11.79
C LEU A 98 -8.60 5.11 -13.16
N THR A 99 -7.30 5.33 -13.30
CA THR A 99 -6.64 5.72 -14.55
C THR A 99 -6.54 4.53 -15.51
N GLY A 100 -6.99 4.70 -16.76
CA GLY A 100 -6.84 3.69 -17.83
C GLY A 100 -7.87 2.55 -17.83
N LEU A 101 -8.74 2.46 -16.83
CA LEU A 101 -9.94 1.60 -16.88
C LEU A 101 -11.00 2.12 -17.86
N PHE A 102 -10.84 3.36 -18.30
CA PHE A 102 -11.84 4.05 -19.09
C PHE A 102 -11.21 4.71 -20.33
N SER A 103 -11.63 4.25 -21.50
CA SER A 103 -11.56 5.03 -22.74
C SER A 103 -12.40 6.30 -22.54
N ASN A 104 -11.76 7.41 -22.19
CA ASN A 104 -12.29 8.78 -22.19
C ASN A 104 -13.77 9.01 -21.71
N PRO A 105 -14.07 8.92 -20.40
CA PRO A 105 -15.27 9.48 -19.76
C PRO A 105 -14.96 10.33 -18.50
N PHE A 106 -13.69 10.57 -18.15
CA PHE A 106 -13.26 11.17 -16.86
C PHE A 106 -13.77 12.59 -16.56
N SER A 107 -14.29 13.30 -17.55
CA SER A 107 -14.95 14.58 -17.28
C SER A 107 -16.32 14.36 -16.64
N ASP A 108 -17.00 13.25 -16.95
CA ASP A 108 -18.35 12.90 -16.51
C ASP A 108 -18.34 12.27 -15.13
N GLU A 109 -17.43 11.36 -14.81
CA GLU A 109 -17.38 10.67 -13.50
C GLU A 109 -17.12 11.60 -12.32
N ARG A 110 -16.16 12.54 -12.42
CA ARG A 110 -15.96 13.57 -11.37
C ARG A 110 -17.17 14.49 -11.22
N ALA A 111 -17.87 14.76 -12.32
CA ALA A 111 -19.09 15.55 -12.29
C ALA A 111 -20.23 14.75 -11.65
N ILE A 112 -20.32 13.44 -11.92
CA ILE A 112 -21.27 12.48 -11.33
C ILE A 112 -21.01 12.35 -9.82
N GLU A 113 -19.77 12.11 -9.38
CA GLU A 113 -19.43 12.05 -7.95
C GLU A 113 -19.74 13.37 -7.22
N THR A 114 -19.47 14.52 -7.87
CA THR A 114 -19.80 15.84 -7.33
C THR A 114 -21.32 16.02 -7.24
N ALA A 115 -22.07 15.56 -8.24
CA ALA A 115 -23.53 15.55 -8.24
C ALA A 115 -24.07 14.65 -7.12
N ILE A 116 -23.59 13.43 -6.96
CA ILE A 116 -23.97 12.50 -5.88
C ILE A 116 -23.70 13.09 -4.50
N ARG A 117 -22.55 13.77 -4.32
CA ARG A 117 -22.24 14.45 -3.05
C ARG A 117 -23.20 15.60 -2.76
N LYS A 118 -23.57 16.37 -3.79
CA LYS A 118 -24.56 17.45 -3.69
C LYS A 118 -25.96 16.89 -3.42
N LEU A 119 -26.29 15.70 -3.94
CA LEU A 119 -27.55 15.00 -3.64
C LEU A 119 -27.63 14.57 -2.17
N LYS A 120 -26.56 13.96 -1.66
CA LYS A 120 -26.50 13.45 -0.28
C LYS A 120 -26.46 14.57 0.77
N ASN A 121 -25.87 15.71 0.45
CA ASN A 121 -25.63 16.81 1.39
C ASN A 121 -26.42 18.10 1.07
N ASN A 122 -27.57 17.99 0.38
CA ASN A 122 -28.37 19.16 0.02
C ASN A 122 -29.09 19.74 1.26
N PRO A 123 -28.91 21.03 1.59
CA PRO A 123 -29.62 21.66 2.71
C PRO A 123 -31.06 22.08 2.37
N ASP A 124 -31.41 22.20 1.08
CA ASP A 124 -32.67 22.79 0.62
C ASP A 124 -33.77 21.75 0.30
N PHE A 125 -33.40 20.48 0.08
CA PHE A 125 -34.31 19.41 -0.33
C PHE A 125 -34.01 18.09 0.40
N PHE A 126 -35.05 17.27 0.62
CA PHE A 126 -34.88 15.91 1.12
C PHE A 126 -34.27 15.01 0.04
N ALA A 127 -33.49 13.99 0.44
CA ALA A 127 -32.85 13.06 -0.50
C ALA A 127 -33.84 12.40 -1.48
N SER A 128 -35.04 12.02 -1.04
CA SER A 128 -36.07 11.48 -1.92
C SER A 128 -36.61 12.50 -2.92
N GLU A 129 -36.80 13.75 -2.50
CA GLU A 129 -37.24 14.84 -3.39
C GLU A 129 -36.16 15.20 -4.42
N CYS A 130 -34.90 15.11 -4.05
CA CYS A 130 -33.77 15.27 -4.97
C CYS A 130 -33.75 14.21 -6.07
N ILE A 131 -33.95 12.94 -5.71
CA ILE A 131 -33.96 11.82 -6.67
C ILE A 131 -35.16 11.93 -7.61
N ASP A 132 -36.36 12.19 -7.09
CA ASP A 132 -37.57 12.43 -7.90
C ASP A 132 -37.38 13.57 -8.93
N LEU A 133 -36.61 14.61 -8.57
CA LEU A 133 -36.34 15.73 -9.47
C LEU A 133 -35.34 15.37 -10.57
N ILE A 134 -34.35 14.54 -10.25
CA ILE A 134 -33.38 14.04 -11.23
C ILE A 134 -34.02 13.05 -12.19
N GLU A 135 -34.84 12.11 -11.70
CA GLU A 135 -35.62 11.19 -12.55
C GLU A 135 -36.48 11.96 -13.56
N LYS A 136 -37.24 12.96 -13.09
CA LYS A 136 -38.03 13.81 -13.98
C LYS A 136 -37.18 14.60 -14.97
N ALA A 137 -35.97 15.01 -14.57
CA ALA A 137 -35.05 15.74 -15.43
C ALA A 137 -34.38 14.84 -16.48
N ALA A 138 -34.13 13.56 -16.16
CA ALA A 138 -33.66 12.56 -17.11
C ALA A 138 -34.72 12.28 -18.19
N ASP A 139 -35.98 12.08 -17.77
CA ASP A 139 -37.08 11.77 -18.68
C ASP A 139 -37.51 12.95 -19.56
N TRP A 140 -37.65 14.14 -18.96
CA TRP A 140 -38.34 15.27 -19.58
C TRP A 140 -37.51 16.55 -19.67
N GLY A 141 -36.29 16.55 -19.12
CA GLY A 141 -35.38 17.70 -19.10
C GLY A 141 -35.64 18.70 -17.96
N ILE A 142 -34.62 19.53 -17.70
CA ILE A 142 -34.57 20.50 -16.58
C ILE A 142 -35.79 21.42 -16.52
N ALA A 143 -36.20 21.98 -17.67
CA ALA A 143 -37.29 22.95 -17.73
C ALA A 143 -38.64 22.34 -17.31
N PHE A 144 -38.86 21.07 -17.60
CA PHE A 144 -40.08 20.36 -17.23
C PHE A 144 -40.04 19.90 -15.76
N ALA A 145 -38.91 19.36 -15.31
CA ALA A 145 -38.71 18.90 -13.94
C ALA A 145 -38.78 20.03 -12.91
N ALA A 146 -38.25 21.21 -13.23
CA ALA A 146 -38.28 22.37 -12.35
C ALA A 146 -39.63 23.10 -12.33
N GLY A 147 -40.43 22.99 -13.39
CA GLY A 147 -41.68 23.72 -13.55
C GLY A 147 -41.46 25.25 -13.46
N SER A 148 -42.24 25.93 -12.61
CA SER A 148 -42.12 27.37 -12.35
C SER A 148 -41.18 27.72 -11.17
N SER A 149 -40.48 26.73 -10.60
CA SER A 149 -39.63 26.94 -9.43
C SER A 149 -38.18 27.23 -9.81
N GLU A 150 -37.76 28.48 -9.64
CA GLU A 150 -36.39 28.90 -9.92
C GLU A 150 -35.36 28.17 -9.03
N LYS A 151 -35.76 27.81 -7.80
CA LYS A 151 -34.90 27.01 -6.90
C LYS A 151 -34.62 25.62 -7.44
N LYS A 152 -35.65 24.91 -7.94
CA LYS A 152 -35.49 23.57 -8.53
C LYS A 152 -34.70 23.63 -9.83
N ARG A 153 -34.88 24.70 -10.60
CA ARG A 153 -34.14 24.98 -11.83
C ARG A 153 -32.65 25.17 -11.56
N SER A 154 -32.31 26.05 -10.62
CA SER A 154 -30.92 26.32 -10.23
C SER A 154 -30.24 25.08 -9.66
N PHE A 155 -30.96 24.24 -8.90
CA PHE A 155 -30.42 22.98 -8.38
C PHE A 155 -30.09 22.00 -9.51
N LEU A 156 -31.02 21.77 -10.44
CA LEU A 156 -30.80 20.86 -11.57
C LEU A 156 -29.70 21.37 -12.52
N GLU A 157 -29.60 22.68 -12.75
CA GLU A 157 -28.52 23.29 -13.54
C GLU A 157 -27.14 23.12 -12.86
N ASP A 158 -27.09 23.25 -11.54
CA ASP A 158 -25.86 23.04 -10.74
C ASP A 158 -25.42 21.58 -10.64
N ILE A 159 -26.37 20.64 -10.73
CA ILE A 159 -26.12 19.20 -10.87
C ILE A 159 -25.64 18.86 -12.28
N ALA A 160 -26.35 19.35 -13.31
CA ALA A 160 -26.04 19.07 -14.71
C ALA A 160 -24.67 19.61 -15.15
N GLN A 161 -24.20 20.73 -14.56
CA GLN A 161 -22.93 21.38 -14.92
C GLN A 161 -22.81 21.64 -16.44
N GLY A 162 -23.93 21.91 -17.11
CA GLY A 162 -23.98 22.12 -18.56
C GLY A 162 -23.97 20.84 -19.41
N LYS A 163 -24.02 19.66 -18.77
CA LYS A 163 -24.15 18.37 -19.44
C LYS A 163 -25.62 18.05 -19.65
N GLY A 164 -25.92 17.49 -20.82
CA GLY A 164 -27.29 17.30 -21.28
C GLY A 164 -28.09 16.33 -20.42
N LYS A 165 -29.33 16.04 -20.83
CA LYS A 165 -30.26 15.18 -20.09
C LYS A 165 -29.71 13.78 -19.76
N ASP A 166 -28.86 13.23 -20.63
CA ASP A 166 -28.33 11.87 -20.49
C ASP A 166 -27.43 11.75 -19.25
N PHE A 167 -26.80 12.85 -18.82
CA PHE A 167 -26.01 12.93 -17.59
C PHE A 167 -26.84 12.65 -16.33
N PHE A 168 -28.13 13.00 -16.32
CA PHE A 168 -28.99 12.69 -15.17
C PHE A 168 -29.25 11.18 -15.02
N GLN A 169 -29.33 10.46 -16.15
CA GLN A 169 -29.44 9.01 -16.12
C GLN A 169 -28.15 8.38 -15.58
N ASP A 170 -26.98 8.86 -16.03
CA ASP A 170 -25.69 8.40 -15.53
C ASP A 170 -25.54 8.63 -14.01
N VAL A 171 -26.05 9.77 -13.51
CA VAL A 171 -26.07 10.08 -12.06
C VAL A 171 -27.00 9.15 -11.29
N LEU A 172 -28.16 8.78 -11.84
CA LEU A 172 -29.11 7.87 -11.20
C LEU A 172 -28.55 6.45 -11.14
N ASP A 173 -28.04 5.96 -12.26
CA ASP A 173 -27.46 4.61 -12.36
C ASP A 173 -26.30 4.45 -11.35
N GLU A 174 -25.46 5.49 -11.19
CA GLU A 174 -24.36 5.51 -10.21
C GLU A 174 -24.83 5.71 -8.76
N TYR A 175 -25.92 6.48 -8.54
CA TYR A 175 -26.51 6.64 -7.22
C TYR A 175 -27.14 5.32 -6.73
N GLU A 176 -27.82 4.59 -7.61
CA GLU A 176 -28.42 3.28 -7.33
C GLU A 176 -27.34 2.20 -7.14
N SER A 177 -26.32 2.14 -8.01
CA SER A 177 -25.20 1.21 -7.89
C SER A 177 -24.37 1.44 -6.63
N GLY A 178 -24.24 2.69 -6.19
CA GLY A 178 -23.60 3.08 -4.92
C GLY A 178 -24.50 2.91 -3.68
N SER A 179 -25.77 2.51 -3.84
CA SER A 179 -26.71 2.24 -2.75
C SER A 179 -26.79 0.75 -2.38
N GLU A 180 -26.44 -0.15 -3.32
CA GLU A 180 -26.12 -1.53 -2.98
C GLU A 180 -24.74 -1.54 -2.32
N ASN A 181 -24.67 -1.99 -1.06
CA ASN A 181 -23.41 -2.39 -0.44
C ASN A 181 -22.87 -3.60 -1.21
N ALA A 182 -22.32 -3.37 -2.40
CA ALA A 182 -21.62 -4.39 -3.16
C ALA A 182 -20.52 -4.93 -2.24
N ASP A 183 -20.55 -6.22 -1.97
CA ASP A 183 -19.59 -6.88 -1.10
C ASP A 183 -18.23 -6.88 -1.80
N THR A 184 -17.47 -5.78 -1.68
CA THR A 184 -16.12 -5.62 -2.24
C THR A 184 -15.08 -6.18 -1.27
N ARG A 185 -15.35 -7.37 -0.73
CA ARG A 185 -14.42 -8.07 0.15
C ARG A 185 -13.42 -8.83 -0.70
N GLY A 186 -12.14 -8.60 -0.44
CA GLY A 186 -11.11 -9.45 -1.02
C GLY A 186 -11.11 -10.83 -0.38
N ARG A 187 -10.23 -11.71 -0.84
CA ARG A 187 -10.16 -13.11 -0.36
C ARG A 187 -9.88 -13.26 1.13
N CYS A 188 -9.27 -12.25 1.75
CA CYS A 188 -9.08 -12.19 3.19
C CYS A 188 -10.37 -11.87 3.97
N ASN A 189 -11.52 -11.77 3.31
CA ASN A 189 -12.85 -11.42 3.83
C ASN A 189 -12.96 -10.02 4.45
N TYR A 190 -11.97 -9.16 4.21
CA TYR A 190 -12.02 -7.74 4.58
C TYR A 190 -12.40 -6.88 3.39
N PRO A 191 -13.16 -5.79 3.59
CA PRO A 191 -13.46 -4.85 2.51
C PRO A 191 -12.17 -4.28 1.93
N ILE A 192 -12.03 -4.30 0.62
CA ILE A 192 -10.85 -3.80 -0.09
C ILE A 192 -10.61 -2.33 0.29
N GLY A 193 -9.38 -2.02 0.69
CA GLY A 193 -8.98 -0.67 1.15
C GLY A 193 -9.35 -0.34 2.59
N SER A 194 -10.00 -1.24 3.34
CA SER A 194 -10.24 -1.06 4.78
C SER A 194 -8.95 -1.22 5.59
N SER A 195 -8.92 -0.71 6.81
CA SER A 195 -7.74 -0.82 7.67
C SER A 195 -7.34 -2.27 7.99
N GLU A 196 -8.32 -3.16 8.07
CA GLU A 196 -8.16 -4.60 8.30
C GLU A 196 -7.57 -5.28 7.08
N TYR A 197 -8.01 -4.91 5.88
CA TYR A 197 -7.44 -5.37 4.62
C TYR A 197 -5.96 -4.99 4.54
N LEU A 198 -5.62 -3.71 4.76
CA LEU A 198 -4.23 -3.26 4.74
C LEU A 198 -3.36 -3.98 5.79
N THR A 199 -3.90 -4.16 7.01
CA THR A 199 -3.19 -4.85 8.11
C THR A 199 -2.95 -6.32 7.81
N HIS A 200 -3.91 -7.00 7.17
CA HIS A 200 -3.77 -8.40 6.76
C HIS A 200 -2.55 -8.56 5.83
N MET A 201 -2.44 -7.68 4.84
CA MET A 201 -1.36 -7.69 3.86
C MET A 201 0.01 -7.39 4.49
N GLU A 202 0.08 -6.40 5.38
CA GLU A 202 1.32 -6.11 6.13
C GLU A 202 1.75 -7.34 6.96
N ARG A 203 0.81 -8.00 7.66
CA ARG A 203 1.11 -9.18 8.47
C ARG A 203 1.53 -10.38 7.63
N ALA A 204 0.94 -10.57 6.45
CA ALA A 204 1.32 -11.66 5.55
C ALA A 204 2.75 -11.49 5.01
N VAL A 205 3.21 -10.25 4.79
CA VAL A 205 4.55 -9.97 4.26
C VAL A 205 5.62 -9.96 5.37
N PHE A 206 5.33 -9.27 6.48
CA PHE A 206 6.32 -9.01 7.54
C PHE A 206 6.21 -9.95 8.74
N HIS A 207 5.16 -10.76 8.86
CA HIS A 207 4.89 -11.65 10.00
C HIS A 207 4.86 -10.96 11.38
N GLN A 208 4.87 -9.63 11.40
CA GLN A 208 4.90 -8.81 12.61
C GLN A 208 4.16 -7.50 12.36
N GLU A 209 3.70 -6.87 13.44
CA GLU A 209 3.01 -5.59 13.32
C GLU A 209 3.99 -4.47 12.99
N LEU A 210 3.61 -3.65 12.01
CA LEU A 210 4.37 -2.46 11.65
C LEU A 210 4.05 -1.31 12.62
N SER A 211 5.04 -0.44 12.83
CA SER A 211 4.82 0.80 13.54
C SER A 211 3.80 1.68 12.79
N ALA A 212 3.07 2.52 13.53
CA ALA A 212 2.13 3.44 12.91
C ALA A 212 2.78 4.39 11.87
N MET A 213 4.09 4.67 12.01
CA MET A 213 4.82 5.52 11.07
C MET A 213 5.15 4.82 9.75
N SER A 214 5.26 3.49 9.75
CA SER A 214 5.65 2.71 8.57
C SER A 214 4.45 2.04 7.89
N SER A 215 3.28 2.02 8.54
CA SER A 215 2.07 1.36 8.04
C SER A 215 1.30 2.23 7.05
N ALA A 216 0.69 1.59 6.05
CA ALA A 216 -0.18 2.25 5.08
C ALA A 216 -1.45 2.85 5.70
N ARG A 217 -1.79 2.44 6.93
CA ARG A 217 -2.98 2.91 7.66
C ARG A 217 -2.97 4.41 7.97
N TRP A 218 -1.80 5.01 8.13
CA TRP A 218 -1.65 6.36 8.68
C TRP A 218 -0.98 7.35 7.73
N GLY A 219 -0.56 6.92 6.53
CA GLY A 219 0.20 7.79 5.64
C GLY A 219 0.75 7.10 4.41
N SER A 220 1.99 7.45 4.05
CA SER A 220 2.75 6.78 2.99
C SER A 220 3.67 5.76 3.66
N PRO A 221 3.45 4.45 3.45
CA PRO A 221 4.31 3.43 4.03
C PRO A 221 5.73 3.54 3.48
N ASP A 222 6.72 3.37 4.35
CA ASP A 222 8.15 3.34 4.00
C ASP A 222 8.73 1.98 4.43
N TYR A 223 8.32 0.93 3.72
CA TYR A 223 8.66 -0.44 4.07
C TYR A 223 10.13 -0.77 3.76
N ASP A 224 10.64 -0.33 2.61
CA ASP A 224 12.04 -0.53 2.24
C ASP A 224 12.98 0.32 3.11
N GLY A 225 12.59 1.55 3.48
CA GLY A 225 13.28 2.34 4.50
C GLY A 225 13.37 1.60 5.84
N LEU A 226 12.26 1.03 6.33
CA LEU A 226 12.25 0.24 7.57
C LEU A 226 13.20 -0.98 7.51
N LEU A 227 13.20 -1.71 6.40
CA LEU A 227 14.10 -2.86 6.21
C LEU A 227 15.56 -2.41 6.15
N LYS A 228 15.84 -1.34 5.41
CA LYS A 228 17.17 -0.76 5.28
C LYS A 228 17.72 -0.28 6.61
N ASP A 229 16.94 0.49 7.37
CA ASP A 229 17.33 1.00 8.69
C ASP A 229 17.64 -0.15 9.66
N ALA A 230 16.86 -1.23 9.60
CA ALA A 230 17.10 -2.40 10.43
C ALA A 230 18.41 -3.13 10.06
N LEU A 231 18.71 -3.28 8.76
CA LEU A 231 19.98 -3.85 8.29
C LEU A 231 21.18 -2.94 8.60
N GLU A 232 21.03 -1.62 8.45
CA GLU A 232 22.06 -0.65 8.83
C GLU A 232 22.33 -0.68 10.34
N SER A 233 21.31 -0.89 11.17
CA SER A 233 21.48 -1.05 12.62
C SER A 233 22.33 -2.28 12.96
N ILE A 234 22.09 -3.41 12.28
CA ILE A 234 22.89 -4.63 12.39
C ILE A 234 24.34 -4.36 11.97
N ALA A 235 24.54 -3.73 10.82
CA ALA A 235 25.86 -3.35 10.30
C ALA A 235 26.64 -2.48 11.29
N ARG A 236 26.02 -1.41 11.81
CA ARG A 236 26.64 -0.52 12.80
C ARG A 236 26.95 -1.23 14.11
N GLN A 237 26.11 -2.18 14.54
CA GLN A 237 26.38 -2.99 15.73
C GLN A 237 27.58 -3.91 15.52
N LEU A 238 27.66 -4.55 14.35
CA LEU A 238 28.80 -5.40 13.96
C LEU A 238 30.11 -4.60 13.96
N GLU A 239 30.13 -3.40 13.37
CA GLU A 239 31.31 -2.52 13.37
C GLU A 239 31.76 -2.13 14.78
N ARG A 240 30.82 -1.72 15.65
CA ARG A 240 31.13 -1.36 17.04
C ARG A 240 31.70 -2.54 17.81
N ASP A 241 31.14 -3.72 17.63
CA ASP A 241 31.60 -4.93 18.33
C ASP A 241 32.98 -5.37 17.83
N LEU A 242 33.31 -5.14 16.55
CA LEU A 242 34.64 -5.42 15.99
C LEU A 242 35.67 -4.46 16.59
N GLU A 243 35.37 -3.16 16.63
CA GLU A 243 36.26 -2.15 17.24
C GLU A 243 36.51 -2.41 18.73
N ARG A 244 35.49 -2.89 19.43
CA ARG A 244 35.62 -3.25 20.84
C ARG A 244 36.45 -4.53 21.02
N GLY A 245 36.23 -5.54 20.17
CA GLY A 245 37.01 -6.78 20.16
C GLY A 245 38.51 -6.53 19.96
N GLU A 246 38.87 -5.64 19.02
CA GLU A 246 40.25 -5.20 18.80
C GLU A 246 40.85 -4.52 20.04
N ARG A 247 40.09 -3.63 20.70
CA ARG A 247 40.56 -2.91 21.91
C ARG A 247 40.73 -3.82 23.13
N GLU A 248 39.95 -4.89 23.22
CA GLU A 248 39.95 -5.82 24.35
C GLU A 248 40.88 -7.03 24.14
N ASN A 249 41.63 -7.11 23.02
CA ASN A 249 42.46 -8.26 22.62
C ASN A 249 41.68 -9.59 22.58
N ASN A 250 40.41 -9.54 22.21
CA ASN A 250 39.60 -10.75 22.02
C ASN A 250 39.90 -11.35 20.65
N TYR A 251 40.75 -12.38 20.61
CA TYR A 251 41.12 -13.08 19.38
C TYR A 251 39.89 -13.69 18.69
N ILE A 252 39.73 -13.37 17.40
CA ILE A 252 38.78 -14.03 16.50
C ILE A 252 39.45 -15.31 16.00
N THR A 253 38.77 -16.45 16.05
CA THR A 253 39.30 -17.68 15.44
C THR A 253 39.11 -17.66 13.93
N ASP A 254 39.93 -18.38 13.17
CA ASP A 254 39.81 -18.48 11.70
C ASP A 254 38.38 -18.83 11.25
N GLU A 255 37.73 -19.78 11.94
CA GLU A 255 36.34 -20.17 11.68
C GLU A 255 35.36 -19.00 11.88
N THR A 256 35.55 -18.24 12.95
CA THR A 256 34.71 -17.08 13.27
C THR A 256 34.95 -15.92 12.30
N ALA A 257 36.20 -15.74 11.85
CA ALA A 257 36.56 -14.71 10.88
C ALA A 257 35.88 -14.96 9.52
N GLU A 258 35.85 -16.21 9.05
CA GLU A 258 35.16 -16.57 7.82
C GLU A 258 33.64 -16.35 7.92
N ILE A 259 33.03 -16.67 9.07
CA ILE A 259 31.60 -16.38 9.33
C ILE A 259 31.33 -14.87 9.30
N LEU A 260 32.21 -14.05 9.91
CA LEU A 260 32.06 -12.59 9.91
C LEU A 260 32.23 -12.00 8.50
N LYS A 261 33.20 -12.48 7.71
CA LYS A 261 33.36 -12.07 6.30
C LYS A 261 32.13 -12.43 5.48
N ALA A 262 31.57 -13.63 5.68
CA ALA A 262 30.35 -14.04 5.01
C ALA A 262 29.18 -13.10 5.35
N ALA A 263 29.02 -12.75 6.63
CA ALA A 263 28.00 -11.81 7.09
C ALA A 263 28.15 -10.41 6.47
N VAL A 264 29.38 -9.88 6.39
CA VAL A 264 29.65 -8.60 5.74
C VAL A 264 29.28 -8.64 4.26
N ARG A 265 29.72 -9.68 3.53
CA ARG A 265 29.36 -9.87 2.12
C ARG A 265 27.85 -9.98 1.92
N ASP A 266 27.15 -10.59 2.86
CA ASP A 266 25.69 -10.76 2.76
C ASP A 266 24.95 -9.43 2.98
N LEU A 267 25.42 -8.60 3.92
CA LEU A 267 24.91 -7.24 4.10
C LEU A 267 25.23 -6.33 2.90
N GLU A 268 26.42 -6.45 2.31
CA GLU A 268 26.78 -5.74 1.07
C GLU A 268 25.86 -6.13 -0.09
N ARG A 269 25.47 -7.41 -0.21
CA ARG A 269 24.48 -7.88 -1.20
C ARG A 269 23.09 -7.29 -0.99
N CYS A 270 22.75 -6.90 0.24
CA CYS A 270 21.54 -6.15 0.54
C CYS A 270 21.67 -4.64 0.26
N GLY A 271 22.80 -4.19 -0.28
CA GLY A 271 23.08 -2.78 -0.56
C GLY A 271 23.51 -1.97 0.67
N ILE A 272 23.90 -2.64 1.77
CA ILE A 272 24.36 -2.00 2.99
C ILE A 272 25.88 -1.92 2.98
N SER A 273 26.43 -0.71 3.09
CA SER A 273 27.87 -0.51 3.21
C SER A 273 28.30 -0.71 4.67
N ILE A 274 29.28 -1.59 4.86
CA ILE A 274 29.96 -1.81 6.13
C ILE A 274 31.39 -1.35 5.93
N GLY A 275 31.71 -0.14 6.39
CA GLY A 275 32.84 0.70 5.96
C GLY A 275 34.17 -0.03 5.84
N SER A 276 34.99 -0.02 6.89
CA SER A 276 36.32 -0.66 6.90
C SER A 276 36.32 -2.02 7.61
N ALA A 277 35.15 -2.60 7.86
CA ALA A 277 35.07 -3.78 8.74
C ALA A 277 35.70 -5.02 8.07
N SER A 278 35.60 -5.15 6.75
CA SER A 278 36.33 -6.17 5.98
C SER A 278 37.84 -6.09 6.23
N ASP A 279 38.43 -4.88 6.17
CA ASP A 279 39.86 -4.66 6.41
C ASP A 279 40.29 -4.95 7.85
N LYS A 280 39.37 -4.83 8.82
CA LYS A 280 39.60 -5.12 10.25
C LYS A 280 39.54 -6.62 10.55
N ILE A 281 38.67 -7.36 9.86
CA ILE A 281 38.60 -8.82 9.98
C ILE A 281 39.85 -9.47 9.37
N GLU A 282 40.49 -8.85 8.37
CA GLU A 282 41.76 -9.36 7.78
C GLU A 282 43.02 -9.08 8.62
N LYS A 283 42.95 -8.17 9.60
CA LYS A 283 44.09 -7.76 10.44
C LYS A 283 44.22 -8.52 11.77
N ASN A 284 43.21 -9.32 12.12
CA ASN A 284 43.18 -10.15 13.34
C ASN A 284 43.32 -11.62 12.97
#